data_AF-A0A484N4K1-F1
#
_entry.id   AF-A0A484N4K1-F1
#
_cell.length_a   1.000
_cell.length_b   1.000
_cell.length_c   1.000
_cell.angle_alpha   90.00
_cell.angle_beta   90.00
_cell.angle_gamma   90.00
#
_symmetry.space_group_name_H-M   'P 1'
#
loop_
_entity.id
_entity.type
_entity.pdbx_description
1 polymer ?
#
loop_
_entity_poly.entity_id
_entity_poly.type
_entity_poly.pdbx_seq_one_letter_code
_entity_poly.pdbx_strand_id
1 'polypeptide(L)'
;MISLLDRYHQAVAFKDMVIAVRMKSTQAVSDYSCNGRHVFSQTRELERPLVGSILQSMWGVSPKHLLWGPKHNSTFVDDTWSVGNTPFRPFSDISSLSFVQKDAARRNVLLTNLNSSLTSAIDVVESIAASFLSLSNGGICSNTSWIRQFLLCHILISRWHCTISGHQIIICMLLTLLFTALHKFWRHPLFAGIFIGLLYIFAKREKLFWNKRKQF
;
A
#
# COMPACT_ATOMS: atom_id res chain seq x y z
N MET A 1 -4.80 -5.05 -21.91
CA MET A 1 -4.91 -6.49 -21.59
C MET A 1 -6.25 -6.97 -22.12
N ILE A 2 -6.25 -7.67 -23.25
CA ILE A 2 -7.47 -8.30 -23.80
C ILE A 2 -7.65 -9.60 -23.01
N SER A 3 -8.63 -9.65 -22.12
CA SER A 3 -8.94 -10.87 -21.37
C SER A 3 -9.98 -11.65 -22.19
N LEU A 4 -9.55 -12.73 -22.84
CA LEU A 4 -10.46 -13.68 -23.46
C LEU A 4 -11.16 -14.46 -22.34
N LEU A 5 -12.47 -14.25 -22.17
CA LEU A 5 -13.30 -15.11 -21.34
C LEU A 5 -13.53 -16.42 -22.11
N ASP A 6 -12.56 -17.32 -21.97
CA ASP A 6 -12.59 -18.65 -22.55
C ASP A 6 -13.11 -19.69 -21.53
N ARG A 7 -13.29 -20.93 -21.98
CA ARG A 7 -13.58 -22.16 -21.26
C ARG A 7 -13.02 -22.24 -19.82
N TYR A 8 -11.82 -21.70 -19.59
CA TYR A 8 -11.12 -21.74 -18.29
C TYR A 8 -11.48 -20.58 -17.34
N HIS A 9 -11.80 -19.40 -17.87
CA HIS A 9 -12.01 -18.18 -17.10
C HIS A 9 -13.45 -17.70 -17.29
N GLN A 10 -14.36 -18.32 -16.53
CA GLN A 10 -15.79 -18.00 -16.57
C GLN A 10 -16.13 -16.65 -15.97
N ALA A 11 -15.32 -16.15 -15.04
CA ALA A 11 -15.46 -14.83 -14.46
C ALA A 11 -14.09 -14.16 -14.30
N VAL A 12 -14.04 -12.86 -14.59
CA VAL A 12 -12.84 -12.03 -14.48
C VAL A 12 -13.17 -10.79 -13.66
N ALA A 13 -12.32 -10.50 -12.68
CA ALA A 13 -12.41 -9.31 -11.86
C ALA A 13 -11.62 -8.16 -12.49
N PHE A 14 -12.29 -7.02 -12.69
CA PHE A 14 -11.68 -5.74 -12.97
C PHE A 14 -11.75 -4.85 -11.72
N LYS A 15 -11.12 -3.69 -11.78
CA LYS A 15 -11.04 -2.76 -10.64
C LYS A 15 -12.43 -2.37 -10.10
N ASP A 16 -13.38 -2.11 -11.00
CA ASP A 16 -14.70 -1.58 -10.65
C ASP A 16 -15.87 -2.44 -11.17
N MET A 17 -15.58 -3.60 -11.78
CA MET A 17 -16.60 -4.48 -12.35
C MET A 17 -16.16 -5.94 -12.34
N VAL A 18 -17.13 -6.84 -12.35
CA VAL A 18 -16.91 -8.27 -12.56
C VAL A 18 -17.70 -8.69 -13.78
N ILE A 19 -17.04 -9.32 -14.74
CA ILE A 19 -17.67 -9.86 -15.94
C ILE A 19 -17.66 -11.37 -15.83
N ALA A 20 -18.81 -12.00 -16.05
CA ALA A 20 -18.95 -13.44 -16.00
C ALA A 20 -19.77 -13.95 -17.20
N VAL A 21 -19.37 -15.09 -17.76
CA VAL A 21 -19.97 -15.70 -18.96
C VAL A 21 -20.45 -17.11 -18.60
N ARG A 22 -21.73 -17.35 -18.86
CA ARG A 22 -22.34 -18.68 -18.76
C ARG A 22 -22.39 -19.33 -20.14
N MET A 23 -21.79 -20.50 -20.26
CA MET A 23 -21.88 -21.28 -21.50
C MET A 23 -23.19 -22.06 -21.57
N LYS A 24 -23.64 -22.36 -22.80
CA LYS A 24 -24.82 -23.22 -23.04
C LYS A 24 -24.53 -24.69 -22.71
N SER A 25 -23.29 -25.12 -22.94
CA SER A 25 -22.82 -26.46 -22.54
C SER A 25 -22.74 -26.57 -21.02
N THR A 26 -23.06 -27.73 -20.47
CA THR A 26 -22.95 -27.99 -19.02
C THR A 26 -21.50 -28.24 -18.61
N GLN A 27 -20.72 -28.88 -19.47
CA GLN A 27 -19.37 -29.32 -19.20
C GLN A 27 -18.43 -28.98 -20.37
N ALA A 28 -17.15 -28.83 -20.04
CA ALA A 28 -16.10 -28.68 -21.02
C ALA A 28 -14.87 -29.52 -20.63
N VAL A 29 -14.20 -30.08 -21.63
CA VAL A 29 -12.95 -30.83 -21.45
C VAL A 29 -11.86 -29.87 -21.02
N SER A 30 -11.21 -30.14 -19.88
CA SER A 30 -10.04 -29.38 -19.46
C SER A 30 -8.74 -29.99 -20.01
N ASP A 31 -7.70 -29.18 -20.12
CA ASP A 31 -6.35 -29.64 -20.50
C ASP A 31 -5.70 -30.50 -19.41
N TYR A 32 -6.28 -30.54 -18.21
CA TYR A 32 -5.81 -31.34 -17.10
C TYR A 32 -6.33 -32.79 -17.20
N SER A 33 -5.44 -33.74 -16.92
CA SER A 33 -5.73 -35.17 -16.92
C SER A 33 -5.40 -35.79 -15.56
N CYS A 34 -6.27 -36.66 -15.08
CA CYS A 34 -6.08 -37.43 -13.85
C CYS A 34 -6.07 -38.91 -14.20
N ASN A 35 -4.99 -39.63 -13.86
CA ASN A 35 -4.84 -41.05 -14.17
C ASN A 35 -5.07 -41.39 -15.65
N GLY A 36 -4.64 -40.52 -16.56
CA GLY A 36 -4.81 -40.69 -18.01
C GLY A 36 -6.22 -40.40 -18.53
N ARG A 37 -7.14 -39.91 -17.69
CA ARG A 37 -8.48 -39.47 -18.08
C ARG A 37 -8.60 -37.95 -18.02
N HIS A 38 -9.18 -37.35 -19.05
CA HIS A 38 -9.47 -35.92 -19.05
C HIS A 38 -10.42 -35.55 -17.91
N VAL A 39 -10.11 -34.45 -17.23
CA VAL A 39 -10.98 -33.88 -16.21
C VAL A 39 -11.96 -32.92 -16.89
N PHE A 40 -13.23 -32.99 -16.52
CA PHE A 40 -14.25 -32.06 -17.00
C PHE A 40 -14.43 -30.91 -16.02
N SER A 41 -14.58 -29.70 -16.54
CA SER A 41 -14.97 -28.53 -15.73
C SER A 41 -16.46 -28.24 -15.92
N GLN A 42 -17.14 -27.92 -14.82
CA GLN A 42 -18.52 -27.48 -14.84
C GLN A 42 -18.58 -26.03 -15.32
N THR A 43 -19.25 -25.79 -16.44
CA THR A 43 -19.25 -24.46 -17.12
C THR A 43 -20.57 -23.70 -17.03
N ARG A 44 -21.59 -24.36 -16.50
CA ARG A 44 -22.91 -23.79 -16.25
C ARG A 44 -23.03 -23.19 -14.85
N GLU A 45 -22.28 -23.72 -13.90
CA GLU A 45 -22.26 -23.25 -12.52
C GLU A 45 -21.37 -22.03 -12.37
N LEU A 46 -22.01 -20.87 -12.18
CA LEU A 46 -21.32 -19.58 -12.16
C LEU A 46 -21.08 -19.06 -10.74
N GLU A 47 -21.73 -19.63 -9.73
CA GLU A 47 -21.68 -19.12 -8.35
C GLU A 47 -20.24 -19.08 -7.82
N ARG A 48 -19.51 -20.18 -8.01
CA ARG A 48 -18.12 -20.29 -7.57
C ARG A 48 -17.18 -19.25 -8.21
N PRO A 49 -17.02 -19.18 -9.54
CA PRO A 49 -16.12 -18.21 -10.16
C PRO A 49 -16.57 -16.76 -9.90
N LEU A 50 -17.88 -16.51 -9.81
CA LEU A 50 -18.42 -15.18 -9.49
C LEU A 50 -17.99 -14.72 -8.08
N VAL A 51 -18.14 -15.58 -7.07
CA VAL A 51 -17.70 -15.29 -5.70
C VAL A 51 -16.20 -15.02 -5.66
N GLY A 52 -15.39 -15.80 -6.38
CA GLY A 52 -13.96 -15.59 -6.52
C GLY A 52 -13.62 -14.21 -7.09
N SER A 53 -14.24 -13.84 -8.22
CA SER A 53 -13.99 -12.54 -8.86
C SER A 53 -14.49 -11.35 -8.03
N ILE A 54 -15.61 -11.50 -7.31
CA ILE A 54 -16.08 -10.47 -6.37
C ILE A 54 -15.08 -10.28 -5.22
N LEU A 55 -14.55 -11.37 -4.66
CA LEU A 55 -13.54 -11.28 -3.59
C LEU A 55 -12.25 -10.61 -4.04
N GLN A 56 -11.85 -10.84 -5.28
CA GLN A 56 -10.66 -10.23 -5.86
C GLN A 56 -10.86 -8.73 -6.11
N SER A 57 -12.02 -8.31 -6.64
CA SER A 57 -12.32 -6.89 -6.92
C SER A 57 -12.61 -6.09 -5.65
N MET A 58 -13.49 -6.58 -4.77
CA MET A 58 -13.95 -5.83 -3.60
C MET A 58 -12.98 -5.89 -2.42
N TRP A 59 -12.39 -7.06 -2.15
CA TRP A 59 -11.53 -7.26 -0.98
C TRP A 59 -10.06 -7.49 -1.33
N GLY A 60 -9.68 -7.44 -2.61
CA GLY A 60 -8.29 -7.64 -3.03
C GLY A 60 -7.71 -9.00 -2.65
N VAL A 61 -8.55 -10.03 -2.47
CA VAL A 61 -8.07 -11.37 -2.11
C VAL A 61 -7.50 -12.05 -3.34
N SER A 62 -6.23 -12.46 -3.27
CA SER A 62 -5.57 -13.13 -4.39
C SER A 62 -6.00 -14.60 -4.53
N PRO A 63 -6.09 -15.13 -5.77
CA PRO A 63 -6.23 -16.56 -6.01
C PRO A 63 -5.07 -17.36 -5.40
N LYS A 64 -5.36 -18.57 -4.89
CA LYS A 64 -4.34 -19.41 -4.23
C LYS A 64 -3.38 -20.11 -5.19
N HIS A 65 -3.74 -20.23 -6.47
CA HIS A 65 -2.87 -20.81 -7.50
C HIS A 65 -1.86 -19.79 -8.05
N LEU A 66 -1.89 -18.53 -7.58
CA LEU A 66 -0.93 -17.51 -7.97
C LEU A 66 0.08 -17.31 -6.85
N LEU A 67 1.35 -17.50 -7.18
CA LEU A 67 2.48 -17.29 -6.27
C LEU A 67 3.37 -16.18 -6.83
N TRP A 68 3.91 -15.33 -5.95
CA TRP A 68 4.89 -14.32 -6.32
C TRP A 68 6.29 -14.78 -5.95
N GLY A 69 7.19 -14.81 -6.94
CA GLY A 69 8.58 -15.22 -6.75
C GLY A 69 9.53 -14.03 -6.69
N PRO A 70 10.33 -13.86 -5.63
CA PRO A 70 11.27 -12.74 -5.54
C PRO A 70 12.40 -12.84 -6.58
N LYS A 71 12.77 -14.06 -7.00
CA LYS A 71 13.85 -14.30 -7.96
C LYS A 71 13.53 -13.79 -9.37
N HIS A 72 12.26 -13.89 -9.77
CA HIS A 72 11.80 -13.50 -11.11
C HIS A 72 11.00 -12.19 -11.10
N ASN A 73 10.74 -11.63 -9.91
CA ASN A 73 9.89 -10.46 -9.68
C ASN A 73 8.54 -10.54 -10.41
N SER A 74 8.03 -11.75 -10.59
CA SER A 74 6.83 -12.04 -11.36
C SER A 74 5.93 -12.99 -10.58
N THR A 75 4.64 -12.91 -10.87
CA THR A 75 3.69 -13.92 -10.43
C THR A 75 3.71 -15.10 -11.39
N PHE A 76 3.73 -16.32 -10.87
CA PHE A 76 3.61 -17.54 -11.66
C PHE A 76 2.39 -18.35 -11.17
N VAL A 77 1.85 -19.16 -12.08
CA VAL A 77 0.73 -20.06 -11.78
C VAL A 77 1.31 -21.37 -11.27
N ASP A 78 0.92 -21.77 -10.06
CA ASP A 78 1.25 -23.06 -9.47
C ASP A 78 -0.01 -23.68 -8.85
N ASP A 79 -0.52 -24.70 -9.51
CA ASP A 79 -1.70 -25.43 -9.06
C ASP A 79 -1.39 -26.48 -7.98
N THR A 80 -0.11 -26.76 -7.68
CA THR A 80 0.33 -27.83 -6.76
C THR A 80 -0.23 -27.63 -5.35
N TRP A 81 -0.26 -26.39 -4.87
CA TRP A 81 -0.74 -26.02 -3.53
C TRP A 81 -2.12 -25.36 -3.55
N SER A 82 -2.74 -25.27 -4.72
CA SER A 82 -4.09 -24.74 -4.89
C SER A 82 -5.18 -25.73 -4.43
N VAL A 83 -4.80 -26.84 -3.79
CA VAL A 83 -5.70 -27.92 -3.37
C VAL A 83 -6.49 -27.47 -2.14
N GLY A 84 -7.82 -27.41 -2.26
CA GLY A 84 -8.70 -27.05 -1.16
C GLY A 84 -10.03 -26.45 -1.60
N ASN A 85 -11.00 -26.47 -0.71
CA ASN A 85 -12.33 -25.90 -0.91
C ASN A 85 -12.26 -24.37 -0.95
N THR A 86 -12.07 -23.82 -2.15
CA THR A 86 -12.01 -22.37 -2.37
C THR A 86 -12.65 -21.97 -3.68
N PRO A 87 -13.29 -20.80 -3.76
CA PRO A 87 -13.95 -20.37 -4.98
C PRO A 87 -13.00 -20.11 -6.16
N PHE A 88 -11.71 -19.93 -5.91
CA PHE A 88 -10.71 -19.67 -6.95
C PHE A 88 -10.27 -20.91 -7.73
N ARG A 89 -10.64 -22.12 -7.29
CA ARG A 89 -10.15 -23.35 -7.92
C ARG A 89 -11.13 -23.84 -9.00
N PRO A 90 -10.68 -24.15 -10.23
CA PRO A 90 -11.56 -24.56 -11.33
C PRO A 90 -12.29 -25.90 -11.10
N PHE A 91 -11.75 -26.78 -10.24
CA PHE A 91 -12.23 -28.14 -9.98
C PHE A 91 -12.86 -28.34 -8.59
N SER A 92 -13.08 -27.27 -7.82
CA SER A 92 -13.84 -27.40 -6.57
C SER A 92 -15.31 -27.13 -6.82
N ASP A 93 -16.19 -27.84 -6.12
CA ASP A 93 -17.64 -27.63 -6.19
C ASP A 93 -18.16 -26.68 -5.09
N ILE A 94 -17.26 -26.07 -4.31
CA ILE A 94 -17.63 -25.31 -3.11
C ILE A 94 -17.32 -23.83 -3.31
N SER A 95 -18.32 -22.99 -3.05
CA SER A 95 -18.23 -21.52 -3.06
C SER A 95 -17.86 -20.92 -1.69
N SER A 96 -17.71 -21.74 -0.65
CA SER A 96 -17.41 -21.28 0.70
C SER A 96 -15.97 -20.78 0.87
N LEU A 97 -15.78 -19.88 1.84
CA LEU A 97 -14.49 -19.24 2.09
C LEU A 97 -13.73 -19.91 3.22
N SER A 98 -12.49 -20.29 2.93
CA SER A 98 -11.52 -20.77 3.91
C SER A 98 -11.15 -19.66 4.92
N PHE A 99 -10.72 -20.07 6.12
CA PHE A 99 -10.25 -19.13 7.16
C PHE A 99 -9.23 -18.12 6.62
N VAL A 100 -8.28 -18.59 5.82
CA VAL A 100 -7.23 -17.79 5.18
C VAL A 100 -7.81 -16.65 4.34
N GLN A 101 -8.84 -16.94 3.54
CA GLN A 101 -9.46 -15.94 2.67
C GLN A 101 -10.24 -14.91 3.48
N LYS A 102 -10.95 -15.35 4.52
CA LYS A 102 -11.67 -14.45 5.44
C LYS A 102 -10.72 -13.52 6.19
N ASP A 103 -9.61 -14.05 6.68
CA ASP A 103 -8.57 -13.28 7.38
C ASP A 103 -7.84 -12.31 6.42
N ALA A 104 -7.51 -12.74 5.21
CA ALA A 104 -6.93 -11.88 4.18
C ALA A 104 -7.87 -10.72 3.80
N ALA A 105 -9.15 -10.99 3.57
CA ALA A 105 -10.16 -9.97 3.27
C ALA A 105 -10.23 -8.90 4.37
N ARG A 106 -10.26 -9.32 5.64
CA ARG A 106 -10.26 -8.39 6.79
C ARG A 106 -9.01 -7.50 6.83
N ARG A 107 -7.83 -8.07 6.57
CA ARG A 107 -6.57 -7.29 6.54
C ARG A 107 -6.55 -6.30 5.40
N ASN A 108 -7.06 -6.67 4.24
CA ASN A 108 -7.09 -5.78 3.08
C ASN A 108 -7.98 -4.55 3.32
N VAL A 109 -9.13 -4.71 3.99
CA VAL A 109 -9.96 -3.56 4.39
C VAL A 109 -9.19 -2.61 5.31
N LEU A 110 -8.51 -3.16 6.32
CA LEU A 110 -7.69 -2.34 7.22
C LEU A 110 -6.56 -1.61 6.49
N LEU A 111 -5.89 -2.29 5.55
CA LEU A 111 -4.82 -1.70 4.74
C LEU A 111 -5.36 -0.56 3.86
N THR A 112 -6.52 -0.72 3.24
CA THR A 112 -7.16 0.33 2.43
C THR A 112 -7.50 1.56 3.28
N ASN A 113 -8.09 1.36 4.46
CA ASN A 113 -8.43 2.45 5.36
C ASN A 113 -7.18 3.19 5.88
N LEU A 114 -6.11 2.44 6.16
CA LEU A 114 -4.83 3.04 6.54
C LEU A 114 -4.21 3.82 5.37
N ASN A 115 -4.31 3.31 4.15
CA ASN A 115 -3.77 3.98 2.97
C ASN A 115 -4.53 5.27 2.65
N SER A 116 -5.86 5.27 2.76
CA SER A 116 -6.66 6.48 2.56
C SER A 116 -6.38 7.53 3.64
N SER A 117 -6.24 7.11 4.91
CA SER A 117 -5.86 7.99 6.02
C SER A 117 -4.44 8.58 5.86
N LEU A 118 -3.48 7.77 5.40
CA LEU A 118 -2.13 8.24 5.11
C LEU A 118 -2.14 9.26 3.96
N THR A 119 -2.87 8.97 2.89
CA THR A 119 -2.97 9.87 1.72
C THR A 119 -3.59 11.20 2.11
N SER A 120 -4.69 11.20 2.87
CA SER A 120 -5.31 12.45 3.32
C SER A 120 -4.43 13.25 4.28
N ALA A 121 -3.66 12.59 5.15
CA ALA A 121 -2.71 13.28 6.02
C ALA A 121 -1.57 13.95 5.20
N ILE A 122 -1.08 13.28 4.15
CA ILE A 122 -0.09 13.83 3.23
C ILE A 122 -0.66 15.08 2.54
N ASP A 123 -1.89 14.99 2.00
CA ASP A 123 -2.55 16.11 1.32
C ASP A 123 -2.68 17.35 2.24
N VAL A 124 -3.03 17.14 3.52
CA VAL A 124 -3.11 18.24 4.49
C VAL A 124 -1.75 18.88 4.72
N VAL A 125 -0.70 18.07 4.89
CA VAL A 125 0.67 18.60 5.09
C VAL A 125 1.14 19.41 3.88
N GLU A 126 0.88 18.92 2.67
CA GLU A 126 1.21 19.64 1.44
C GLU A 126 0.44 20.95 1.32
N SER A 127 -0.85 20.97 1.68
CA SER A 127 -1.66 22.21 1.65
C SER A 127 -1.17 23.28 2.64
N ILE A 128 -0.68 22.86 3.81
CA ILE A 128 -0.09 23.76 4.81
C ILE A 128 1.24 24.30 4.30
N ALA A 129 2.08 23.44 3.70
CA ALA A 129 3.36 23.85 3.12
C ALA A 129 3.17 24.88 1.99
N ALA A 130 2.19 24.67 1.11
CA ALA A 130 1.84 25.61 0.04
C ALA A 130 1.31 26.95 0.59
N SER A 131 0.48 26.91 1.63
CA SER A 131 -0.04 28.11 2.29
C SER A 131 1.06 28.93 2.98
N PHE A 132 2.04 28.28 3.58
CA PHE A 132 3.20 28.96 4.19
C PHE A 132 4.06 29.67 3.12
N LEU A 133 4.22 29.06 1.94
CA LEU A 133 4.95 29.62 0.81
C LEU A 133 4.24 30.83 0.18
N SER A 134 2.90 30.84 0.14
CA SER A 134 2.13 32.00 -0.34
C SER A 134 2.16 33.17 0.66
N LEU A 135 2.13 32.92 1.96
CA LEU A 135 2.35 33.92 3.01
C LEU A 135 3.78 34.50 3.01
N SER A 136 4.77 33.72 2.58
CA SER A 136 6.14 34.22 2.35
C SER A 136 6.23 35.19 1.16
N ASN A 137 5.39 35.00 0.13
CA ASN A 137 5.44 35.79 -1.11
C ASN A 137 4.45 36.98 -1.10
N GLY A 138 3.37 36.91 -0.31
CA GLY A 138 2.45 38.01 -0.06
C GLY A 138 2.94 38.87 1.11
N GLY A 139 3.69 39.93 0.81
CA GLY A 139 4.35 40.78 1.80
C GLY A 139 3.44 41.29 2.91
N ILE A 140 3.54 40.67 4.10
CA ILE A 140 3.17 41.27 5.39
C ILE A 140 4.38 41.10 6.32
N CYS A 141 5.43 41.88 6.05
CA CYS A 141 6.41 42.26 7.05
C CYS A 141 5.91 43.50 7.78
N SER A 142 4.90 43.35 8.65
CA SER A 142 4.48 44.43 9.57
C SER A 142 4.21 43.93 10.99
N ASN A 143 5.15 43.16 11.55
CA ASN A 143 5.57 43.26 12.96
C ASN A 143 6.66 42.21 13.24
N THR A 144 7.85 42.44 12.71
CA THR A 144 8.97 41.51 12.78
C THR A 144 9.90 41.83 13.95
N SER A 145 9.41 41.80 15.20
CA SER A 145 10.33 41.79 16.35
C SER A 145 11.08 40.46 16.42
N TRP A 146 10.40 39.35 16.16
CA TRP A 146 10.99 38.00 16.22
C TRP A 146 11.93 37.69 15.07
N ILE A 147 11.62 38.16 13.84
CA ILE A 147 12.51 38.02 12.68
C ILE A 147 13.71 38.97 12.80
N ARG A 148 13.55 40.18 13.35
CA ARG A 148 14.71 41.04 13.71
C ARG A 148 15.57 40.41 14.80
N GLN A 149 15.00 39.77 15.82
CA GLN A 149 15.77 39.05 16.84
C GLN A 149 16.54 37.87 16.23
N PHE A 150 15.93 37.13 15.30
CA PHE A 150 16.58 36.02 14.60
C PHE A 150 17.67 36.48 13.64
N LEU A 151 17.45 37.56 12.87
CA LEU A 151 18.45 38.17 12.01
C LEU A 151 19.58 38.83 12.81
N LEU A 152 19.31 39.47 13.94
CA LEU A 152 20.35 40.01 14.82
C LEU A 152 21.18 38.91 15.47
N CYS A 153 20.57 37.79 15.86
CA CYS A 153 21.29 36.61 16.33
C CYS A 153 22.15 36.00 15.21
N HIS A 154 21.62 35.94 13.97
CA HIS A 154 22.36 35.45 12.81
C HIS A 154 23.52 36.38 12.44
N ILE A 155 23.37 37.70 12.49
CA ILE A 155 24.42 38.69 12.22
C ILE A 155 25.50 38.67 13.32
N LEU A 156 25.12 38.47 14.59
CA LEU A 156 26.08 38.33 15.68
C LEU A 156 26.86 36.99 15.61
N ILE A 157 26.23 35.90 15.17
CA ILE A 157 26.90 34.61 14.92
C ILE A 157 27.80 34.69 13.68
N SER A 158 27.39 35.42 12.63
CA SER A 158 28.18 35.66 11.42
C SER A 158 29.48 36.43 11.70
N ARG A 159 29.48 37.29 12.74
CA ARG A 159 30.63 38.12 13.11
C ARG A 159 31.69 37.38 13.94
N TRP A 160 31.37 36.19 14.45
CA TRP A 160 32.28 35.34 15.24
C TRP A 160 33.00 34.26 14.42
N HIS A 161 32.60 33.99 13.18
CA HIS A 161 33.14 32.87 12.37
C HIS A 161 33.89 33.34 11.11
N CYS A 162 34.86 34.24 11.28
CA CYS A 162 35.68 34.80 10.20
C CYS A 162 36.92 33.95 9.83
N THR A 163 36.87 32.61 9.92
CA THR A 163 38.05 31.76 9.62
C THR A 163 37.74 30.37 9.02
N ILE A 164 36.61 30.14 8.33
CA ILE A 164 36.37 28.82 7.70
C ILE A 164 35.80 28.93 6.27
N SER A 165 36.48 28.25 5.33
CA SER A 165 36.28 28.22 3.88
C SER A 165 34.85 27.86 3.41
N GLY A 166 34.44 28.46 2.29
CA GLY A 166 33.06 28.59 1.78
C GLY A 166 32.26 27.30 1.56
N HIS A 167 32.90 26.13 1.46
CA HIS A 167 32.19 24.86 1.31
C HIS A 167 31.59 24.33 2.63
N GLN A 168 32.13 24.75 3.77
CA GLN A 168 31.61 24.41 5.11
C GLN A 168 30.41 25.28 5.50
N ILE A 169 30.25 26.46 4.87
CA ILE A 169 29.19 27.42 5.19
C ILE A 169 27.80 26.89 4.81
N ILE A 170 27.69 26.22 3.65
CA ILE A 170 26.41 25.67 3.17
C ILE A 170 25.97 24.50 4.05
N ILE A 171 26.90 23.61 4.42
CA ILE A 171 26.63 22.48 5.32
C ILE A 171 26.25 22.99 6.71
N CYS A 172 26.94 24.02 7.20
CA CYS A 172 26.65 24.62 8.51
C CYS A 172 25.28 25.36 8.51
N MET A 173 24.93 26.08 7.43
CA MET A 173 23.60 26.69 7.29
C MET A 173 22.49 25.63 7.21
N LEU A 174 22.68 24.56 6.43
CA LEU A 174 21.71 23.47 6.34
C LEU A 174 21.55 22.77 7.70
N LEU A 175 22.64 22.47 8.40
CA LEU A 175 22.58 21.86 9.74
C LEU A 175 21.93 22.81 10.75
N THR A 176 22.18 24.11 10.70
CA THR A 176 21.60 25.07 11.67
C THR A 176 20.10 25.28 11.41
N LEU A 177 19.66 25.28 10.14
CA LEU A 177 18.24 25.28 9.77
C LEU A 177 17.56 23.97 10.19
N LEU A 178 18.22 22.83 9.99
CA LEU A 178 17.72 21.53 10.44
C LEU A 178 17.62 21.47 11.97
N PHE A 179 18.62 21.98 12.68
CA PHE A 179 18.69 21.98 14.15
C PHE A 179 17.69 22.94 14.77
N THR A 180 17.45 24.11 14.16
CA THR A 180 16.44 25.07 14.63
C THR A 180 15.02 24.63 14.31
N ALA A 181 14.80 23.97 13.16
CA ALA A 181 13.54 23.32 12.83
C ALA A 181 13.26 22.14 13.79
N LEU A 182 14.26 21.28 14.03
CA LEU A 182 14.17 20.18 15.00
C LEU A 182 13.94 20.70 16.42
N HIS A 183 14.63 21.76 16.85
CA HIS A 183 14.52 22.32 18.20
C HIS A 183 13.17 23.01 18.45
N LYS A 184 12.61 23.73 17.46
CA LYS A 184 11.23 24.25 17.57
C LYS A 184 10.19 23.13 17.60
N PHE A 185 10.42 22.04 16.87
CA PHE A 185 9.55 20.86 16.86
C PHE A 185 9.64 20.04 18.16
N TRP A 186 10.83 19.97 18.78
CA TRP A 186 11.09 19.25 20.05
C TRP A 186 10.63 20.00 21.30
N ARG A 187 10.47 21.33 21.23
CA ARG A 187 10.13 22.16 22.39
C ARG A 187 8.69 21.98 22.89
N HIS A 188 7.84 21.30 22.13
CA HIS A 188 6.51 20.89 22.57
C HIS A 188 6.50 19.38 22.90
N PRO A 189 6.45 18.97 24.18
CA PRO A 189 6.55 17.57 24.59
C PRO A 189 5.44 16.68 24.01
N LEU A 190 4.29 17.28 23.66
CA LEU A 190 3.18 16.60 22.98
C LEU A 190 3.55 16.15 21.55
N PHE A 191 4.30 16.95 20.79
CA PHE A 191 4.68 16.62 19.41
C PHE A 191 5.81 15.58 19.37
N ALA A 192 6.76 15.66 20.30
CA ALA A 192 7.80 14.65 20.43
C ALA A 192 7.22 13.26 20.77
N GLY A 193 6.25 13.19 21.68
CA GLY A 193 5.56 11.95 22.03
C GLY A 193 4.78 11.34 20.86
N ILE A 194 4.05 12.16 20.09
CA ILE A 194 3.31 11.72 18.91
C ILE A 194 4.27 11.22 17.82
N PHE A 195 5.38 11.93 17.57
CA PHE A 195 6.36 11.55 16.55
C PHE A 195 7.10 10.26 16.91
N ILE A 196 7.52 10.10 18.16
CA ILE A 196 8.12 8.86 18.66
C ILE A 196 7.11 7.71 18.63
N GLY A 197 5.84 7.97 18.97
CA GLY A 197 4.76 6.99 18.87
C GLY A 197 4.51 6.54 17.42
N LEU A 198 4.48 7.47 16.47
CA LEU A 198 4.33 7.18 15.05
C LEU A 198 5.54 6.42 14.49
N LEU A 199 6.76 6.81 14.84
CA LEU A 199 7.97 6.08 14.46
C LEU A 199 8.01 4.68 15.08
N TYR A 200 7.56 4.52 16.33
CA TYR A 200 7.46 3.22 16.98
C TYR A 200 6.44 2.31 16.27
N ILE A 201 5.27 2.85 15.93
CA ILE A 201 4.24 2.12 15.16
C ILE A 201 4.77 1.77 13.77
N PHE A 202 5.45 2.70 13.10
CA PHE A 202 6.02 2.49 11.77
C PHE A 202 7.13 1.44 11.78
N ALA A 203 8.03 1.48 12.75
CA ALA A 203 9.09 0.48 12.94
C ALA A 203 8.53 -0.90 13.31
N LYS A 204 7.42 -0.95 14.06
CA LYS A 204 6.78 -2.21 14.46
C LYS A 204 5.87 -2.79 13.38
N ARG A 205 5.42 -1.99 12.42
CA ARG A 205 4.65 -2.41 11.23
C ARG A 205 5.31 -3.60 10.54
N GLU A 206 6.60 -3.50 10.24
CA GLU A 206 7.30 -4.56 9.49
C GLU A 206 7.35 -5.88 10.25
N LYS A 207 7.61 -5.87 11.56
CA LYS A 207 7.61 -7.08 12.39
C LYS A 207 6.22 -7.70 12.55
N LEU A 208 5.17 -6.87 12.61
CA LEU A 208 3.79 -7.35 12.74
C LEU A 208 3.33 -8.10 11.47
N PHE A 209 3.72 -7.60 10.29
CA PHE A 209 3.34 -8.21 9.01
C PHE A 209 4.32 -9.29 8.52
N TRP A 210 5.58 -9.30 8.97
CA TRP A 210 6.54 -10.36 8.63
C TRP A 210 6.07 -11.72 9.16
N ASN A 211 5.59 -11.78 10.41
CA ASN A 211 5.24 -13.06 11.04
C ASN A 211 3.99 -13.73 10.44
N LYS A 212 3.17 -12.97 9.70
CA LYS A 212 1.98 -13.48 9.01
C LYS A 212 2.24 -13.83 7.54
N ARG A 213 3.39 -13.42 6.97
CA ARG A 213 3.79 -13.75 5.58
C ARG A 213 4.48 -15.11 5.45
N LYS A 214 4.87 -15.76 6.55
CA LYS A 214 5.54 -17.08 6.55
C LYS A 214 4.60 -18.29 6.62
N GLN A 215 3.29 -18.08 6.54
CA GLN A 215 2.31 -19.18 6.51
C GLN A 215 1.78 -19.48 5.10
N PHE A 216 2.38 -18.88 4.06
CA PHE A 216 2.17 -19.22 2.66
C PHE A 216 3.51 -19.15 1.92
#